data_AF-A0A821Y4S1-F1
#
_entry.id   AF-A0A821Y4S1-F1
#
_cell.length_a   1.000
_cell.length_b   1.000
_cell.length_c   1.000
_cell.angle_alpha   90.00
_cell.angle_beta   90.00
_cell.angle_gamma   90.00
#
_symmetry.space_group_name_H-M   'P 1'
#
loop_
_entity.id
_entity.type
_entity.pdbx_description
1 polymer ?
#
loop_
_entity_poly.entity_id
_entity_poly.type
_entity_poly.pdbx_seq_one_letter_code
_entity_poly.pdbx_strand_id
1 'polypeptide(L)'
;IQLCTPKAVYISDGSQEEATIVTKKLVDYGQLSPLKKYENCYICRTDPRDVARVESKTFIVTNDKHSSVPHSREGAKCILGLWMSPQDIS
;
A
#
# COMPACT_ATOMS: atom_id res chain seq x y z
N ILE A 1 -17.45 -5.67 0.51
CA ILE A 1 -18.29 -4.52 0.93
C ILE A 1 -18.69 -4.56 2.42
N GLN A 2 -18.95 -5.74 3.01
CA GLN A 2 -19.49 -5.85 4.37
C GLN A 2 -18.50 -5.44 5.48
N LEU A 3 -17.21 -5.74 5.35
CA LEU A 3 -16.21 -5.40 6.36
C LEU A 3 -15.90 -3.88 6.39
N CYS A 4 -15.52 -3.32 5.25
CA CYS A 4 -15.08 -1.91 5.17
C CYS A 4 -16.21 -0.89 4.96
N THR A 5 -17.47 -1.35 4.76
CA THR A 5 -18.69 -0.53 4.60
C THR A 5 -18.53 0.78 3.79
N PRO A 6 -18.00 0.72 2.55
CA PRO A 6 -17.75 1.94 1.78
C PRO A 6 -19.06 2.59 1.30
N LYS A 7 -19.02 3.90 1.05
CA LYS A 7 -20.17 4.65 0.51
C LYS A 7 -20.59 4.18 -0.89
N ALA A 8 -19.64 3.75 -1.72
CA ALA A 8 -19.88 3.25 -3.06
C ALA A 8 -18.77 2.28 -3.48
N VAL A 9 -19.05 1.46 -4.48
CA VAL A 9 -18.06 0.60 -5.16
C VAL A 9 -17.85 1.13 -6.57
N TYR A 10 -16.59 1.29 -6.94
CA TYR A 10 -16.18 1.67 -8.29
C TYR A 10 -15.26 0.56 -8.81
N ILE A 11 -15.54 0.04 -10.01
CA ILE A 11 -14.73 -0.98 -10.68
C ILE A 11 -13.91 -0.27 -11.75
N SER A 12 -12.59 -0.33 -11.64
CA SER A 12 -11.70 0.32 -12.59
C SER A 12 -11.70 -0.39 -13.95
N ASP A 13 -11.89 0.37 -15.02
CA ASP A 13 -11.84 -0.12 -16.40
C ASP A 13 -10.50 0.16 -17.10
N GLY A 14 -9.66 1.05 -16.53
CA GLY A 14 -8.35 1.41 -17.08
C GLY A 14 -8.40 2.32 -18.31
N SER A 15 -9.56 2.89 -18.64
CA SER A 15 -9.74 3.82 -19.75
C SER A 15 -9.05 5.17 -19.51
N GLN A 16 -8.79 5.90 -20.60
CA GLN A 16 -8.22 7.24 -20.50
C GLN A 16 -9.20 8.24 -19.88
N GLU A 17 -10.50 8.04 -20.12
CA GLU A 17 -11.60 8.79 -19.53
C GLU A 17 -11.61 8.60 -18.00
N GLU A 18 -11.50 7.36 -17.51
CA GLU A 18 -11.37 7.04 -16.09
C GLU A 18 -10.16 7.76 -15.47
N ALA A 19 -8.98 7.63 -16.08
CA ALA A 19 -7.76 8.25 -15.57
C ALA A 19 -7.92 9.79 -15.47
N THR A 20 -8.57 10.41 -16.46
CA THR A 20 -8.86 11.85 -16.48
C THR A 20 -9.80 12.25 -15.34
N ILE A 21 -10.88 11.50 -15.14
CA ILE A 21 -11.87 11.74 -14.07
C ILE A 21 -11.22 11.60 -12.69
N VAL A 22 -10.45 10.54 -12.45
CA VAL A 22 -9.79 10.28 -11.16
C VAL A 22 -8.73 11.34 -10.88
N THR A 23 -7.88 11.66 -11.87
CA THR A 23 -6.83 12.68 -11.73
C THR A 23 -7.42 14.04 -11.39
N LYS A 24 -8.50 14.45 -12.10
CA LYS A 24 -9.21 15.69 -11.80
C LYS A 24 -9.73 15.73 -10.37
N LYS A 25 -10.38 14.66 -9.89
CA LYS A 25 -10.85 14.56 -8.50
C LYS A 25 -9.72 14.71 -7.49
N LEU A 26 -8.55 14.10 -7.74
CA LEU A 26 -7.40 14.20 -6.86
C LEU A 26 -6.78 15.60 -6.84
N VAL A 27 -6.82 16.32 -7.95
CA VAL A 27 -6.44 17.75 -8.00
C VAL A 27 -7.44 18.60 -7.23
N ASP A 28 -8.73 18.37 -7.43
CA ASP A 28 -9.80 19.09 -6.72
C ASP A 28 -9.74 18.85 -5.20
N TYR A 29 -9.31 17.66 -4.76
CA TYR A 29 -9.08 17.32 -3.35
C TYR A 29 -7.73 17.80 -2.80
N GLY A 30 -6.87 18.42 -3.62
CA GLY A 30 -5.56 18.93 -3.22
C GLY A 30 -4.50 17.85 -2.97
N GLN A 31 -4.76 16.60 -3.34
CA GLN A 31 -3.79 15.50 -3.23
C GLN A 31 -2.74 15.57 -4.36
N LEU A 32 -3.18 16.00 -5.55
CA LEU A 32 -2.30 16.24 -6.70
C LEU A 32 -2.23 17.72 -7.04
N SER A 33 -1.07 18.17 -7.50
CA SER A 33 -0.90 19.51 -8.09
C SER A 33 -0.35 19.38 -9.52
N PRO A 34 -0.96 20.04 -10.53
CA PRO A 34 -0.46 19.97 -11.90
C PRO A 34 0.87 20.71 -12.05
N LEU A 35 1.80 20.11 -12.80
CA LEU A 35 3.10 20.67 -13.10
C LEU A 35 3.05 21.44 -14.41
N LYS A 36 2.88 22.78 -14.34
CA LYS A 36 2.70 23.67 -15.50
C LYS A 36 3.78 23.58 -16.60
N LYS A 37 4.97 23.09 -16.26
CA LYS A 37 6.10 22.97 -17.21
C LYS A 37 5.98 21.74 -18.12
N TYR A 38 5.18 20.75 -17.75
CA TYR A 38 5.12 19.45 -18.43
C TYR A 38 3.67 19.06 -18.73
N GLU A 39 3.45 18.34 -19.81
CA GLU A 39 2.13 17.86 -20.18
C GLU A 39 1.72 16.67 -19.34
N ASN A 40 0.48 16.68 -18.84
CA ASN A 40 -0.11 15.59 -18.06
C ASN A 40 0.76 15.10 -16.87
N CYS A 41 1.50 16.00 -16.23
CA CYS A 41 2.36 15.69 -15.09
C CYS A 41 1.82 16.31 -13.80
N TYR A 42 1.93 15.58 -12.69
CA TYR A 42 1.40 15.97 -11.40
C TYR A 42 2.41 15.68 -10.29
N ILE A 43 2.36 16.45 -9.22
CA ILE A 43 3.12 16.19 -7.99
C ILE A 43 2.17 15.85 -6.85
N CYS A 44 2.49 14.78 -6.12
CA CYS A 44 1.87 14.40 -4.85
C CYS A 44 2.88 14.63 -3.72
N ARG A 45 2.40 15.07 -2.55
CA ARG A 45 3.23 15.19 -1.33
C ARG A 45 2.58 14.35 -0.25
N THR A 46 3.29 13.33 0.22
CA THR A 46 2.80 12.45 1.28
C THR A 46 3.14 12.99 2.66
N ASP A 47 2.52 12.43 3.70
CA ASP A 47 2.92 12.68 5.08
C ASP A 47 4.38 12.22 5.28
N PRO A 48 5.24 12.97 5.99
CA PRO A 48 6.64 12.57 6.22
C PRO A 48 6.79 11.20 6.93
N ARG A 49 5.74 10.69 7.56
CA ARG A 49 5.69 9.36 8.19
C ARG A 49 5.39 8.23 7.20
N ASP A 50 4.95 8.57 5.98
CA ASP A 50 4.56 7.64 4.91
C ASP A 50 5.33 7.96 3.62
N VAL A 51 6.62 7.65 3.66
CA VAL A 51 7.57 7.96 2.57
C VAL A 51 8.29 6.73 2.03
N ALA A 52 8.23 5.61 2.75
CA ALA A 52 8.94 4.40 2.44
C ALA A 52 8.22 3.18 2.99
N ARG A 53 8.56 2.00 2.46
CA ARG A 53 8.15 0.73 3.06
C ARG A 53 8.63 0.65 4.51
N VAL A 54 7.81 0.06 5.37
CA VAL A 54 8.14 -0.17 6.77
C VAL A 54 8.33 -1.67 6.96
N GLU A 55 9.53 -2.18 6.67
CA GLU A 55 9.83 -3.63 6.72
C GLU A 55 9.50 -4.26 8.07
N SER A 56 9.62 -3.49 9.18
CA SER A 56 9.24 -3.96 10.52
C SER A 56 7.74 -4.19 10.71
N LYS A 57 6.91 -3.74 9.75
CA LYS A 57 5.45 -3.89 9.71
C LYS A 57 4.98 -4.69 8.49
N THR A 58 5.91 -5.33 7.76
CA THR A 58 5.61 -6.17 6.60
C THR A 58 5.83 -7.63 6.97
N PHE A 59 4.77 -8.44 6.95
CA PHE A 59 4.79 -9.83 7.39
C PHE A 59 4.31 -10.77 6.29
N ILE A 60 4.87 -11.98 6.28
CA ILE A 60 4.35 -13.11 5.51
C ILE A 60 3.67 -14.07 6.49
N VAL A 61 2.47 -14.51 6.14
CA VAL A 61 1.58 -15.25 7.02
C VAL A 61 1.42 -16.65 6.46
N THR A 62 1.96 -17.63 7.17
CA THR A 62 1.93 -19.05 6.80
C THR A 62 1.65 -19.89 8.03
N ASN A 63 0.98 -21.04 7.88
CA ASN A 63 0.71 -21.95 9.00
C ASN A 63 2.00 -22.40 9.69
N ASP A 64 3.02 -22.75 8.89
CA ASP A 64 4.37 -23.03 9.37
C ASP A 64 5.27 -21.82 9.16
N LYS A 65 5.99 -21.42 10.21
CA LYS A 65 6.96 -20.31 10.20
C LYS A 65 8.06 -20.52 9.17
N HIS A 66 8.56 -21.75 9.05
CA HIS A 66 9.75 -22.03 8.25
C HIS A 66 9.48 -22.12 6.74
N SER A 67 8.20 -22.08 6.36
CA SER A 67 7.76 -21.91 4.98
C SER A 67 7.98 -20.48 4.43
N SER A 68 8.19 -19.48 5.30
CA SER A 68 8.40 -18.08 4.88
C SER A 68 9.72 -17.48 5.36
N VAL A 69 10.29 -17.99 6.47
CA VAL A 69 11.58 -17.52 7.00
C VAL A 69 12.50 -18.69 7.39
N PRO A 70 13.82 -18.58 7.18
CA PRO A 70 14.73 -19.67 7.50
C PRO A 70 14.86 -19.91 9.02
N HIS A 71 15.36 -21.08 9.39
CA HIS A 71 15.83 -21.33 10.74
C HIS A 71 16.98 -20.36 11.06
N SER A 72 16.83 -19.64 12.16
CA SER A 72 17.84 -18.70 12.69
C SER A 72 18.30 -19.20 14.05
N ARG A 73 19.52 -18.80 14.45
CA ARG A 73 20.03 -19.08 15.78
C ARG A 73 19.09 -18.49 16.84
N GLU A 74 18.87 -19.22 17.93
CA GLU A 74 18.04 -18.77 19.04
C GLU A 74 18.48 -17.38 19.54
N GLY A 75 17.52 -16.48 19.73
CA GLY A 75 17.75 -15.08 20.11
C GLY A 75 18.21 -14.15 18.98
N ALA A 76 18.56 -14.66 17.80
CA ALA A 76 18.91 -13.83 16.65
C ALA A 76 17.65 -13.33 15.93
N LYS A 77 17.61 -12.02 15.65
CA LYS A 77 16.56 -11.44 14.80
C LYS A 77 16.76 -11.92 13.36
N CYS A 78 15.73 -12.52 12.76
CA CYS A 78 15.75 -12.86 11.35
C CYS A 78 15.70 -11.57 10.51
N ILE A 79 16.67 -11.40 9.59
CA ILE A 79 16.76 -10.25 8.68
C ILE A 79 16.25 -10.57 7.27
N LEU A 80 15.88 -11.82 7.02
CA LEU A 80 15.44 -12.33 5.71
C LEU A 80 13.91 -12.31 5.55
N GLY A 81 13.19 -11.81 6.55
CA GLY A 81 11.73 -11.67 6.53
C GLY A 81 11.14 -11.66 7.93
N LEU A 82 9.89 -11.23 8.04
CA LEU A 82 9.09 -11.34 9.25
C LEU A 82 7.92 -12.28 8.99
N TRP A 83 7.80 -13.29 9.85
CA TRP A 83 6.65 -14.19 9.85
C TRP A 83 5.69 -13.81 10.97
N MET A 84 4.40 -13.96 10.71
CA MET A 84 3.31 -13.78 11.69
C MET A 84 2.39 -15.00 11.64
N SER A 85 1.93 -15.47 12.80
CA SER A 85 1.01 -16.60 12.87
C SER A 85 -0.38 -16.20 12.35
N PRO A 86 -1.12 -17.10 11.66
CA PRO A 86 -2.50 -16.81 11.26
C PRO A 86 -3.42 -16.44 12.42
N GLN A 87 -3.15 -16.92 13.64
CA GLN A 87 -3.93 -16.57 14.83
C GLN A 87 -3.64 -15.17 15.36
N ASP A 88 -2.49 -14.57 15.00
CA ASP A 88 -2.10 -13.24 15.46
C ASP A 88 -2.68 -12.10 14.59
N ILE A 89 -3.37 -12.45 13.51
CA ILE A 89 -3.97 -11.50 12.54
C ILE A 89 -5.38 -11.05 12.89
N SER A 90 -6.04 -11.74 13.81
CA SER A 90 -7.44 -11.50 14.16
C SER A 90 -7.63 -10.21 14.97
#